data_AF-A0ABD5DVN8-F1
#
_entry.id   AF-A0ABD5DVN8-F1
#
_cell.length_a   1.000
_cell.length_b   1.000
_cell.length_c   1.000
_cell.angle_alpha   90.00
_cell.angle_beta   90.00
_cell.angle_gamma   90.00
#
_symmetry.space_group_name_H-M   'P 1'
#
loop_
_entity.id
_entity.type
_entity.pdbx_description
1 polymer ?
#
loop_
_entity_poly.entity_id
_entity_poly.type
_entity_poly.pdbx_seq_one_letter_code
_entity_poly.pdbx_strand_id
1 'polypeptide(L)'
;AHSYAAAHPESVAQSFLAHALNTSEAEVSGILHGQGHGHHAVGEAFVKELTQYAVDLQRVQVIKPGTDPHQFAESIYANVFA
;
A
#
# COMPACT_ATOMS: atom_id res chain seq x y z
N ALA A 1 0.91 2.35 12.69
CA ALA A 1 -0.45 2.35 12.10
C ALA A 1 -0.67 1.14 11.20
N HIS A 2 0.03 0.99 10.06
CA HIS A 2 -0.18 -0.13 9.12
C HIS A 2 -0.06 -1.53 9.73
N SER A 3 1.00 -1.83 10.50
CA SER A 3 1.12 -3.14 11.16
C SER A 3 -0.01 -3.44 12.14
N TYR A 4 -0.48 -2.42 12.87
CA TYR A 4 -1.58 -2.57 13.82
C TYR A 4 -2.90 -2.84 13.07
N ALA A 5 -3.15 -2.11 11.98
CA ALA A 5 -4.34 -2.32 11.17
C ALA A 5 -4.38 -3.71 10.51
N ALA A 6 -3.23 -4.22 10.06
CA ALA A 6 -3.12 -5.57 9.52
C ALA A 6 -3.34 -6.66 10.59
N ALA A 7 -2.89 -6.43 11.83
CA ALA A 7 -3.02 -7.39 12.93
C ALA A 7 -4.37 -7.32 13.67
N HIS A 8 -5.03 -6.15 13.63
CA HIS A 8 -6.27 -5.88 14.37
C HIS A 8 -7.32 -5.14 13.49
N PRO A 9 -7.72 -5.75 12.35
CA PRO A 9 -8.64 -5.10 11.41
C PRO A 9 -10.00 -4.76 12.03
N GLU A 10 -10.51 -5.54 12.99
CA GLU A 10 -11.77 -5.28 13.68
C GLU A 10 -11.67 -4.04 14.58
N SER A 11 -10.57 -3.89 15.32
CA SER A 11 -10.32 -2.72 16.18
C SER A 11 -10.26 -1.43 15.36
N VAL A 12 -9.65 -1.49 14.18
CA VAL A 12 -9.58 -0.36 13.26
C VAL A 12 -10.93 -0.11 12.60
N ALA A 13 -11.66 -1.15 12.20
CA ALA A 13 -13.00 -1.04 11.64
C ALA A 13 -13.96 -0.32 12.60
N GLN A 14 -13.97 -0.71 13.87
CA GLN A 14 -14.78 -0.07 14.89
C GLN A 14 -14.47 1.43 15.05
N SER A 15 -13.19 1.79 15.03
CA SER A 15 -12.76 3.20 15.09
C SER A 15 -13.17 3.97 13.84
N PHE A 16 -13.15 3.33 12.68
CA PHE A 16 -13.51 3.93 11.39
C PHE A 16 -15.03 4.20 11.27
N LEU A 17 -15.88 3.32 11.83
CA LEU A 17 -17.34 3.46 11.73
C LEU A 17 -17.88 4.75 12.35
N ALA A 18 -17.18 5.35 13.31
CA ALA A 18 -17.55 6.65 13.86
C ALA A 18 -17.57 7.77 12.80
N HIS A 19 -16.93 7.55 11.65
CA HIS A 19 -16.80 8.52 10.57
C HIS A 19 -17.36 8.01 9.22
N ALA A 20 -17.88 6.78 9.18
CA ALA A 20 -18.34 6.15 7.95
C ALA A 20 -19.85 6.31 7.74
N LEU A 21 -20.27 6.39 6.48
CA LEU A 21 -21.69 6.39 6.09
C LEU A 21 -22.01 5.12 5.31
N ASN A 22 -23.16 4.51 5.59
CA ASN A 22 -23.70 3.37 4.83
C ASN A 22 -22.79 2.14 4.76
N THR A 23 -22.09 1.80 5.85
CA THR A 23 -21.28 0.58 5.94
C THR A 23 -21.38 -0.04 7.33
N SER A 24 -20.95 -1.29 7.46
CA SER A 24 -20.93 -2.08 8.68
C SER A 24 -19.51 -2.46 9.09
N GLU A 25 -19.33 -2.83 10.36
CA GLU A 25 -18.04 -3.32 10.88
C GLU A 25 -17.51 -4.50 10.07
N ALA A 26 -18.40 -5.44 9.71
CA ALA A 26 -18.05 -6.64 8.95
C ALA A 26 -17.55 -6.32 7.53
N GLU A 27 -18.13 -5.31 6.88
CA GLU A 27 -17.65 -4.87 5.56
C GLU A 27 -16.28 -4.19 5.66
N VAL A 28 -16.11 -3.29 6.64
CA VAL A 28 -14.85 -2.58 6.84
C VAL A 28 -13.74 -3.56 7.26
N SER A 29 -14.01 -4.48 8.18
CA SER A 29 -13.04 -5.51 8.60
C SER A 29 -12.71 -6.45 7.45
N GLY A 30 -13.69 -6.84 6.64
CA GLY A 30 -13.47 -7.64 5.42
C GLY A 30 -12.53 -6.95 4.43
N ILE A 31 -12.72 -5.65 4.20
CA ILE A 31 -11.81 -4.84 3.38
C ILE A 31 -10.41 -4.80 3.99
N LEU A 32 -10.29 -4.54 5.30
CA LEU A 32 -9.00 -4.45 5.99
C LEU A 32 -8.25 -5.80 6.00
N HIS A 33 -8.96 -6.93 6.12
CA HIS A 33 -8.38 -8.27 5.95
C HIS A 33 -7.83 -8.49 4.54
N GLY A 34 -8.57 -8.05 3.51
CA GLY A 34 -8.17 -8.22 2.11
C GLY A 34 -7.10 -7.25 1.62
N GLN A 35 -6.88 -6.12 2.31
CA GLN A 35 -6.00 -5.02 1.87
C GLN A 35 -4.86 -4.71 2.87
N GLY A 36 -4.92 -5.26 4.08
CA GLY A 36 -3.95 -5.04 5.15
C GLY A 36 -2.76 -5.99 5.03
N HIS A 37 -1.92 -5.83 4.00
CA HIS A 37 -0.79 -6.73 3.76
C HIS A 37 0.38 -6.57 4.74
N GLY A 38 0.31 -5.59 5.65
CA GLY A 38 1.41 -5.25 6.57
C GLY A 38 2.60 -4.55 5.90
N HIS A 39 2.47 -4.15 4.63
CA HIS A 39 3.47 -3.39 3.91
C HIS A 39 3.56 -1.97 4.46
N HIS A 40 4.77 -1.42 4.48
CA HIS A 40 5.02 -0.06 4.96
C HIS A 40 5.46 0.80 3.79
N ALA A 41 4.95 2.03 3.73
CA ALA A 41 5.28 2.99 2.68
C ALA A 41 6.72 3.59 2.81
N VAL A 42 7.63 2.87 3.48
CA VAL A 42 9.00 3.33 3.77
C VAL A 42 10.03 2.21 3.71
N GLY A 43 11.28 2.59 3.47
CA GLY A 43 12.43 1.70 3.49
C GLY A 43 12.66 0.93 2.19
N GLU A 44 13.73 0.14 2.15
CA GLU A 44 14.16 -0.60 0.96
C GLU A 44 13.12 -1.60 0.45
N ALA A 45 12.33 -2.20 1.35
CA ALA A 45 11.28 -3.14 0.96
C ALA A 45 10.25 -2.47 0.04
N PHE A 46 9.92 -1.20 0.33
CA PHE A 46 8.98 -0.43 -0.48
C PHE A 46 9.56 -0.06 -1.84
N VAL A 47 10.84 0.32 -1.93
CA VAL A 47 11.52 0.60 -3.21
C VAL A 47 11.53 -0.64 -4.10
N LYS A 48 11.79 -1.83 -3.53
CA LYS A 48 11.74 -3.11 -4.27
C LYS A 48 10.35 -3.40 -4.82
N GLU A 49 9.30 -3.15 -4.03
CA GLU A 49 7.92 -3.32 -4.47
C GLU A 49 7.55 -2.34 -5.61
N LEU A 50 7.89 -1.06 -5.47
CA LEU A 50 7.70 -0.06 -6.53
C LEU A 50 8.44 -0.41 -7.82
N THR A 51 9.67 -0.94 -7.70
CA THR A 51 10.45 -1.41 -8.84
C THR A 51 9.72 -2.53 -9.57
N GLN A 52 9.15 -3.50 -8.83
CA GLN A 52 8.39 -4.60 -9.42
C GLN A 52 7.12 -4.10 -10.12
N TYR A 53 6.39 -3.17 -9.52
CA TYR A 53 5.23 -2.56 -10.17
C TYR A 53 5.60 -1.80 -11.45
N ALA A 54 6.71 -1.06 -11.45
CA ALA A 54 7.19 -0.39 -12.64
C ALA A 54 7.54 -1.38 -13.77
N VAL A 55 8.17 -2.52 -13.45
CA VAL A 55 8.43 -3.61 -14.40
C VAL A 55 7.12 -4.16 -14.97
N ASP A 56 6.13 -4.44 -14.13
CA ASP A 56 4.86 -5.01 -14.59
C ASP A 56 4.08 -4.03 -15.46
N LEU A 57 4.10 -2.74 -15.12
CA LEU A 57 3.51 -1.68 -15.93
C LEU A 57 4.24 -1.47 -17.27
N GLN A 58 5.55 -1.73 -17.34
CA GLN A 58 6.28 -1.74 -18.62
C GLN A 58 5.84 -2.91 -19.50
N ARG A 59 5.62 -4.11 -18.93
CA ARG A 59 5.18 -5.30 -19.69
C ARG A 59 3.82 -5.08 -20.36
N VAL A 60 2.93 -4.34 -19.71
CA VAL A 60 1.62 -3.96 -20.28
C VAL A 60 1.64 -2.61 -21.00
N GLN A 61 2.83 -2.07 -21.29
CA GLN A 61 3.05 -0.85 -22.09
C GLN A 61 2.42 0.43 -21.49
N VAL A 62 2.21 0.48 -20.18
CA VAL A 62 1.77 1.69 -19.47
C VAL A 62 2.97 2.61 -19.20
N ILE A 63 4.11 2.03 -18.80
CA ILE A 63 5.38 2.75 -18.63
C ILE A 63 6.25 2.57 -19.87
N LYS A 64 6.95 3.63 -20.27
CA LYS A 64 7.86 3.59 -21.43
C LYS A 64 8.95 2.51 -21.23
N PRO A 65 9.28 1.71 -22.25
CA PRO A 65 10.30 0.66 -22.14
C PRO A 65 11.70 1.16 -21.77
N GLY A 66 12.04 2.41 -22.09
CA GLY A 66 13.34 3.02 -21.75
C GLY A 66 13.43 3.56 -20.32
N THR A 67 12.40 3.43 -19.50
CA THR A 67 12.42 3.84 -18.09
C THR A 67 13.23 2.81 -17.29
N ASP A 68 14.18 3.23 -16.48
CA ASP A 68 14.80 2.35 -15.48
C ASP A 68 13.83 2.20 -14.29
N PRO A 69 13.29 1.00 -14.01
CA PRO A 69 12.31 0.79 -12.94
C PRO A 69 12.84 1.13 -11.55
N HIS A 70 14.12 0.89 -11.28
CA HIS A 70 14.73 1.15 -9.98
C HIS A 70 14.93 2.64 -9.76
N GLN A 71 15.55 3.34 -10.73
CA GLN A 71 15.67 4.80 -10.65
C GLN A 71 14.31 5.48 -10.57
N PHE A 72 13.31 4.97 -11.29
CA PHE A 72 11.95 5.49 -11.20
C PHE A 72 11.39 5.32 -9.77
N ALA A 73 11.52 4.13 -9.19
CA ALA A 73 11.09 3.86 -7.82
C ALA A 73 11.79 4.76 -6.79
N GLU A 74 13.10 4.96 -6.92
CA GLU A 74 13.87 5.88 -6.06
C GLU A 74 13.44 7.34 -6.24
N SER A 75 13.01 7.76 -7.43
CA SER A 75 12.63 9.15 -7.72
C SER A 75 11.27 9.56 -7.15
N ILE A 76 10.35 8.60 -6.94
CA ILE A 76 9.00 8.85 -6.43
C ILE A 76 8.86 8.51 -4.93
N TYR A 77 9.88 7.89 -4.36
CA TYR A 77 9.98 7.57 -2.95
C TYR A 77 10.72 8.67 -2.19
N ALA A 78 10.26 8.99 -0.98
CA ALA A 78 10.97 9.84 -0.05
C ALA A 78 11.07 9.15 1.31
N ASN A 79 12.27 9.06 1.87
CA ASN A 79 12.46 8.59 3.24
C ASN A 79 12.15 9.74 4.22
N VAL A 80 10.91 9.79 4.71
CA VAL A 80 10.43 10.83 5.63
C VAL A 80 10.84 10.62 7.10
N PHE A 81 11.63 9.58 7.38
CA PHE A 81 12.16 9.27 8.71
C PHE A 81 13.71 9.35 8.78
N ALA A 82 14.36 9.81 7.72
CA ALA A 82 15.81 10.06 7.67
C ALA A 82 16.20 11.39 8.30
#